data_AF-A0A966R821-F1
#
_entry.id   AF-A0A966R821-F1
#
_cell.length_a   1.000
_cell.length_b   1.000
_cell.length_c   1.000
_cell.angle_alpha   90.00
_cell.angle_beta   90.00
_cell.angle_gamma   90.00
#
_symmetry.space_group_name_H-M   'P 1'
#
loop_
_entity.id
_entity.type
_entity.pdbx_description
1 polymer ?
#
loop_
_entity_poly.entity_id
_entity_poly.type
_entity_poly.pdbx_seq_one_letter_code
_entity_poly.pdbx_strand_id
1 'polypeptide(L)'
;MSRFDDISEALAELNPEALLADGFEQALVGYTSNYHHPHVAVYDAKKCIAILVRRDGMSEEEAEEFFSLNTLGAYVGENGPLFVWS
;
A
#
# COMPACT_ATOMS: atom_id res chain seq x y z
N MET A 1 -3.98 -17.57 -9.81
CA MET A 1 -4.24 -16.42 -8.93
C MET A 1 -3.09 -15.45 -9.12
N SER A 2 -3.34 -14.14 -9.00
CA SER A 2 -2.26 -13.16 -9.11
C SER A 2 -1.48 -13.06 -7.80
N ARG A 3 -0.24 -12.57 -7.85
CA ARG A 3 0.57 -12.34 -6.65
C ARG A 3 -0.13 -11.39 -5.66
N PHE A 4 -0.96 -10.48 -6.16
CA PHE A 4 -1.76 -9.60 -5.30
C PHE A 4 -2.82 -10.40 -4.54
N ASP A 5 -3.60 -11.22 -5.25
CA ASP A 5 -4.67 -12.04 -4.65
C ASP A 5 -4.09 -12.93 -3.54
N ASP A 6 -2.99 -13.64 -3.83
CA ASP A 6 -2.33 -14.54 -2.88
C ASP A 6 -1.91 -13.82 -1.57
N ILE A 7 -1.37 -12.60 -1.68
CA ILE A 7 -0.91 -11.81 -0.53
C ILE A 7 -2.11 -11.25 0.24
N SER A 8 -3.10 -10.72 -0.46
CA SER A 8 -4.29 -10.09 0.14
C SER A 8 -5.17 -11.09 0.87
N GLU A 9 -5.33 -12.31 0.33
CA GLU A 9 -6.12 -13.38 0.93
C GLU A 9 -5.43 -13.87 2.22
N ALA A 10 -4.12 -14.14 2.16
CA ALA A 10 -3.34 -14.53 3.35
C ALA A 10 -3.36 -13.44 4.44
N LEU A 11 -3.32 -12.16 4.05
CA LEU A 11 -3.43 -11.05 4.99
C LEU A 11 -4.82 -11.00 5.62
N ALA A 12 -5.88 -11.16 4.84
CA ALA A 12 -7.26 -11.14 5.35
C ALA A 12 -7.55 -12.28 6.35
N GLU A 13 -6.90 -13.44 6.19
CA GLU A 13 -6.98 -14.52 7.18
C GLU A 13 -6.31 -14.15 8.52
N LEU A 14 -5.20 -13.41 8.48
CA LEU A 14 -4.43 -13.01 9.68
C LEU A 14 -5.01 -11.75 10.36
N ASN A 15 -5.52 -10.82 9.57
CA ASN A 15 -6.12 -9.58 10.01
C ASN A 15 -7.25 -9.16 9.05
N PRO A 16 -8.50 -9.55 9.34
CA PRO A 16 -9.67 -9.18 8.52
C PRO A 16 -9.92 -7.67 8.42
N GLU A 17 -9.38 -6.89 9.37
CA GLU A 17 -9.53 -5.43 9.42
C GLU A 17 -8.39 -4.72 8.68
N ALA A 18 -7.42 -5.45 8.11
CA ALA A 18 -6.30 -4.87 7.37
C ALA A 18 -6.80 -4.08 6.16
N LEU A 19 -6.33 -2.84 6.03
CA LEU A 19 -6.69 -1.97 4.92
C LEU A 19 -5.68 -2.12 3.78
N LEU A 20 -6.20 -2.19 2.55
CA LEU A 20 -5.40 -2.17 1.33
C LEU A 20 -5.42 -0.77 0.72
N ALA A 21 -4.33 -0.40 0.05
CA ALA A 21 -4.24 0.83 -0.69
C ALA A 21 -4.83 0.61 -2.10
N ASP A 22 -6.09 0.99 -2.28
CA ASP A 22 -6.83 0.77 -3.54
C ASP A 22 -6.13 1.40 -4.74
N GLY A 23 -6.06 0.66 -5.85
CA GLY A 23 -5.41 1.09 -7.07
C GLY A 23 -3.88 1.06 -7.04
N PHE A 24 -3.27 0.51 -5.98
CA PHE A 24 -1.82 0.32 -5.82
C PHE A 24 -1.41 -1.16 -5.81
N GLU A 25 -2.21 -2.05 -6.40
CA GLU A 25 -2.02 -3.52 -6.35
C GLU A 25 -0.64 -3.94 -6.87
N GLN A 26 -0.15 -3.26 -7.91
CA GLN A 26 1.17 -3.51 -8.51
C GLN A 26 2.34 -3.08 -7.62
N ALA A 27 2.09 -2.22 -6.63
CA ALA A 27 3.08 -1.79 -5.65
C ALA A 27 3.11 -2.67 -4.39
N LEU A 28 2.18 -3.63 -4.26
CA LEU A 28 2.13 -4.52 -3.09
C LEU A 28 3.40 -5.39 -3.02
N VAL A 29 4.12 -5.24 -1.90
CA VAL A 29 5.33 -6.00 -1.60
C VAL A 29 4.99 -7.26 -0.81
N GLY A 30 4.10 -7.13 0.18
CA GLY A 30 3.73 -8.20 1.11
C GLY A 30 2.90 -7.67 2.28
N TYR A 31 3.02 -8.30 3.45
CA TYR A 31 2.43 -7.83 4.70
C TYR A 31 3.42 -7.96 5.86
N THR A 32 3.19 -7.24 6.95
CA THR A 32 4.03 -7.32 8.15
C THR A 32 3.81 -8.64 8.89
N SER A 33 4.84 -9.18 9.53
CA SER A 33 4.72 -10.36 10.40
C SER A 33 5.42 -10.08 11.72
N ASN A 34 4.66 -9.93 12.79
CA ASN A 34 5.17 -9.61 14.12
C ASN A 34 4.14 -10.00 15.20
N TYR A 35 4.54 -9.97 16.48
CA TYR A 35 3.69 -10.39 17.62
C TYR A 35 3.01 -9.23 18.37
N HIS A 36 3.36 -7.97 18.07
CA HIS A 36 3.02 -6.83 18.93
C HIS A 36 2.15 -5.78 18.24
N HIS A 37 1.98 -5.89 16.93
CA HIS A 37 1.25 -4.95 16.07
C HIS A 37 0.40 -5.74 15.07
N PRO A 38 -0.71 -5.15 14.59
CA PRO A 38 -1.53 -5.77 13.54
C PRO A 38 -0.70 -6.14 12.30
N HIS A 39 -1.10 -7.23 11.65
CA HIS A 39 -0.61 -7.56 10.31
C HIS A 39 -1.22 -6.57 9.32
N VAL A 40 -0.38 -5.82 8.60
CA VAL A 40 -0.83 -4.80 7.64
C VAL A 40 -0.07 -4.94 6.32
N ALA A 41 -0.69 -4.49 5.23
CA ALA A 41 -0.09 -4.53 3.91
C ALA A 41 1.12 -3.59 3.82
N VAL A 42 2.12 -3.98 3.03
CA VAL A 42 3.34 -3.21 2.80
C VAL A 42 3.50 -2.94 1.30
N TYR A 43 3.63 -1.67 0.94
CA TYR A 43 3.75 -1.21 -0.44
C TYR A 43 5.09 -0.53 -0.70
N ASP A 44 5.56 -0.61 -1.95
CA ASP A 44 6.70 0.17 -2.43
C ASP A 44 6.23 1.58 -2.81
N ALA A 45 6.72 2.59 -2.07
CA ALA A 45 6.34 3.97 -2.26
C ALA A 45 6.66 4.50 -3.67
N LYS A 46 7.83 4.16 -4.23
CA LYS A 46 8.22 4.61 -5.58
C LYS A 46 7.31 4.00 -6.64
N LYS A 47 6.90 2.75 -6.46
CA LYS A 47 5.91 2.12 -7.35
C LYS A 47 4.54 2.75 -7.22
N CYS A 48 4.11 3.14 -6.01
CA CYS A 48 2.87 3.90 -5.84
C CYS A 48 2.93 5.21 -6.64
N ILE A 49 4.00 5.98 -6.49
CA ILE A 49 4.20 7.24 -7.23
C ILE A 49 4.20 6.98 -8.75
N ALA A 50 4.93 5.97 -9.22
CA ALA A 50 4.95 5.62 -10.65
C ALA A 50 3.57 5.18 -11.19
N ILE A 51 2.74 4.55 -10.36
CA ILE A 51 1.35 4.21 -10.71
C ILE A 51 0.53 5.48 -10.89
N LEU A 52 0.63 6.46 -9.97
CA LEU A 52 -0.07 7.75 -10.10
C LEU A 52 0.32 8.48 -11.39
N VAL A 53 1.62 8.55 -11.70
CA VAL A 53 2.11 9.15 -12.96
C VAL A 53 1.51 8.44 -14.17
N ARG A 54 1.57 7.10 -14.22
CA ARG A 54 1.12 6.32 -15.38
C ARG A 54 -0.40 6.30 -15.53
N ARG A 55 -1.14 6.12 -14.44
CA ARG A 55 -2.59 5.91 -14.43
C ARG A 55 -3.35 7.23 -14.50
N ASP A 56 -2.88 8.22 -13.75
CA ASP A 56 -3.59 9.49 -13.55
C ASP A 56 -2.98 10.65 -14.36
N GLY A 57 -1.86 10.41 -15.05
CA GLY A 57 -1.22 11.40 -15.91
C GLY A 57 -0.57 12.56 -15.16
N MET A 58 -0.35 12.39 -13.85
CA MET A 58 0.35 13.35 -13.00
C MET A 58 1.81 13.49 -13.43
N SER A 59 2.37 14.68 -13.27
CA SER A 59 3.83 14.82 -13.23
C SER A 59 4.41 14.08 -12.02
N GLU A 60 5.71 13.80 -12.05
CA GLU A 60 6.38 13.12 -10.93
C GLU A 60 6.24 13.90 -9.62
N GLU A 61 6.39 15.22 -9.66
CA GLU A 61 6.22 16.10 -8.50
C GLU A 61 4.78 16.09 -7.95
N GLU A 62 3.77 16.20 -8.83
CA GLU A 62 2.36 16.12 -8.42
C GLU A 62 2.02 14.75 -7.82
N ALA A 63 2.57 13.67 -8.39
CA ALA A 63 2.37 12.32 -7.88
C ALA A 63 3.02 12.12 -6.51
N GLU A 64 4.22 12.67 -6.28
CA GLU A 64 4.89 12.65 -4.98
C GLU A 64 4.09 13.42 -3.92
N GLU A 65 3.63 14.63 -4.23
CA GLU A 65 2.81 15.44 -3.33
C GLU A 65 1.47 14.74 -3.03
N PHE A 66 0.81 14.22 -4.07
CA PHE A 66 -0.43 13.47 -3.92
C PHE A 66 -0.24 12.25 -3.03
N PHE A 67 0.79 11.44 -3.29
CA PHE A 67 1.09 10.26 -2.48
C PHE A 67 1.38 10.65 -1.03
N SER A 68 2.17 11.71 -0.80
CA SER A 68 2.51 12.17 0.54
C SER A 68 1.27 12.58 1.34
N LEU A 69 0.34 13.33 0.74
CA LEU A 69 -0.83 13.87 1.43
C LEU A 69 -2.01 12.89 1.51
N ASN A 70 -2.30 12.19 0.42
CA ASN A 70 -3.53 11.40 0.26
C ASN A 70 -3.33 9.90 0.47
N THR A 71 -2.09 9.41 0.52
CA THR A 71 -1.81 7.97 0.65
C THR A 71 -0.97 7.70 1.90
N LEU A 72 0.24 8.25 1.95
CA LEU A 72 1.14 8.10 3.10
C LEU A 72 0.59 8.83 4.35
N GLY A 73 0.14 10.07 4.17
CA GLY A 73 -0.34 10.95 5.25
C GLY A 73 -1.81 10.75 5.64
N ALA A 74 -2.55 9.88 4.96
CA ALA A 74 -4.00 9.76 5.12
C ALA A 74 -4.47 9.19 6.47
N TYR A 75 -3.55 8.65 7.29
CA TYR A 75 -3.78 7.98 8.58
C TYR A 75 -5.19 7.36 8.74
N VAL A 76 -5.31 6.09 8.38
CA VAL A 76 -6.58 5.35 8.39
C VAL A 76 -6.72 4.39 9.60
N GLY A 77 -5.99 4.67 10.68
CA GLY A 77 -5.96 3.84 11.88
C GLY A 77 -4.85 2.77 11.87
N GLU A 78 -4.83 1.94 12.92
CA GLU A 78 -3.74 0.97 13.19
C GLU A 78 -3.64 -0.16 12.16
N ASN A 79 -4.71 -0.42 11.41
CA ASN A 79 -4.75 -1.41 10.33
C ASN A 79 -4.36 -0.84 8.96
N GLY A 80 -3.89 0.41 8.92
CA GLY A 80 -3.45 1.09 7.71
C GLY A 80 -2.18 0.48 7.11
N PRO A 81 -2.01 0.58 5.78
CA PRO A 81 -0.83 0.06 5.11
C PRO A 81 0.45 0.83 5.49
N LEU A 82 1.59 0.14 5.40
CA LEU A 82 2.91 0.74 5.51
C LEU A 82 3.56 0.89 4.13
N PHE A 83 4.44 1.88 4.01
CA PHE A 83 5.12 2.19 2.77
C PHE A 83 6.63 2.18 2.99
N VAL A 84 7.36 1.55 2.06
CA VAL A 84 8.82 1.47 2.08
C VAL A 84 9.40 2.08 0.80
N TRP A 85 10.55 2.73 0.92
CA TRP A 85 11.33 3.18 -0.24
C TRP A 85 12.37 2.11 -0.55
N SER A 86 12.33 1.54 -1.75
CA SER A 86 13.33 0.58 -2.25
C SER A 86 14.05 1.05 -3.51
#